data_AF-A0A0E3BCS8-F1
#
_entry.id   AF-A0A0E3BCS8-F1
#
_cell.length_a   1.000
_cell.length_b   1.000
_cell.length_c   1.000
_cell.angle_alpha   90.00
_cell.angle_beta   90.00
_cell.angle_gamma   90.00
#
_symmetry.space_group_name_H-M   'P 1'
#
loop_
_entity.id
_entity.type
_entity.pdbx_description
1 polymer ?
#
loop_
_entity_poly.entity_id
_entity_poly.type
_entity_poly.pdbx_seq_one_letter_code
_entity_poly.pdbx_strand_id
1 'polypeptide(L)'
;MQQHSTNMTGRDTSAEAFAALGNETRRRLSERLYDSLRHAHQHGVRDMSRRELRDYHNEHTGEWLELCSVASTVNALLAAGRFELGTARRCSVSPRQRDVVPVKCKAQQQSIA
;
A
#
# COMPACT_ATOMS: atom_id res chain seq x y z
N MET A 1 5.62 -34.55 -47.52
CA MET A 1 5.17 -34.73 -46.12
C MET A 1 5.57 -33.48 -45.35
N GLN A 2 4.69 -32.48 -45.22
CA GLN A 2 4.95 -31.23 -44.49
C GLN A 2 4.50 -31.39 -43.03
N GLN A 3 5.45 -31.27 -42.10
CA GLN A 3 5.19 -31.19 -40.67
C GLN A 3 4.85 -29.74 -40.32
N HIS A 4 3.59 -29.47 -39.97
CA HIS A 4 3.21 -28.22 -39.32
C HIS A 4 3.43 -28.37 -37.81
N SER A 5 4.47 -27.71 -37.31
CA SER A 5 4.69 -27.50 -35.88
C SER A 5 3.61 -26.59 -35.32
N THR A 6 2.74 -27.13 -34.46
CA THR A 6 1.78 -26.36 -33.65
C THR A 6 2.54 -25.63 -32.55
N ASN A 7 2.94 -24.39 -32.85
CA ASN A 7 3.61 -23.50 -31.92
C ASN A 7 2.70 -23.12 -30.75
N MET A 8 3.32 -22.98 -29.59
CA MET A 8 2.74 -22.73 -28.28
C MET A 8 1.98 -21.39 -28.23
N THR A 9 0.66 -21.44 -28.01
CA THR A 9 -0.19 -20.26 -27.75
C THR A 9 -1.10 -20.49 -26.54
N GLY A 10 -0.58 -21.13 -25.48
CA GLY A 10 -1.31 -21.40 -24.24
C GLY A 10 -0.58 -21.00 -22.96
N ARG A 11 0.72 -20.70 -23.05
CA ARG A 11 1.56 -20.30 -21.90
C ARG A 11 1.47 -18.80 -21.62
N ASP A 12 1.37 -17.97 -22.64
CA ASP A 12 1.42 -16.51 -22.48
C ASP A 12 0.12 -15.95 -21.86
N THR A 13 -1.05 -16.46 -22.27
CA THR A 13 -2.35 -16.06 -21.71
C THR A 13 -2.45 -16.33 -20.21
N SER A 14 -1.87 -17.43 -19.74
CA SER A 14 -1.90 -17.81 -18.32
C SER A 14 -1.01 -16.87 -17.48
N ALA A 15 0.22 -16.62 -17.94
CA ALA A 15 1.17 -15.76 -17.21
C ALA A 15 0.67 -14.32 -17.09
N GLU A 16 0.11 -13.78 -18.17
CA GLU A 16 -0.48 -12.43 -18.19
C GLU A 16 -1.72 -12.33 -17.30
N ALA A 17 -2.59 -13.35 -17.29
CA ALA A 17 -3.76 -13.41 -16.42
C ALA A 17 -3.37 -13.46 -14.93
N PHE A 18 -2.37 -14.29 -14.57
CA PHE A 18 -1.87 -14.34 -13.19
C PHE A 18 -1.18 -13.03 -12.78
N ALA A 19 -0.44 -12.40 -13.68
CA ALA A 19 0.14 -11.08 -13.44
C ALA A 19 -0.94 -10.01 -13.22
N ALA A 20 -2.01 -10.03 -14.02
CA ALA A 20 -3.16 -9.13 -13.87
C ALA A 20 -3.87 -9.32 -12.52
N LEU A 21 -4.08 -10.56 -12.09
CA LEU A 21 -4.64 -10.87 -10.76
C LEU A 21 -3.74 -10.37 -9.62
N GLY A 22 -2.43 -10.53 -9.76
CA GLY A 22 -1.45 -10.00 -8.81
C GLY A 22 -1.49 -8.48 -8.72
N ASN A 23 -1.63 -7.80 -9.87
CA ASN A 23 -1.74 -6.35 -9.93
C ASN A 23 -3.05 -5.84 -9.32
N GLU A 24 -4.17 -6.51 -9.57
CA GLU A 24 -5.46 -6.17 -8.98
C GLU A 24 -5.45 -6.35 -7.47
N THR A 25 -4.86 -7.45 -6.98
CA THR A 25 -4.72 -7.69 -5.53
C THR A 25 -3.88 -6.59 -4.86
N ARG A 26 -2.76 -6.19 -5.49
CA ARG A 26 -1.92 -5.08 -5.03
C ARG A 26 -2.66 -3.75 -5.05
N ARG A 27 -3.46 -3.51 -6.08
CA ARG A 27 -4.29 -2.30 -6.20
C ARG A 27 -5.31 -2.22 -5.07
N ARG A 28 -6.05 -3.30 -4.80
CA ARG A 28 -7.03 -3.37 -3.71
C ARG A 28 -6.38 -3.12 -2.35
N LEU A 29 -5.21 -3.73 -2.10
CA LEU A 29 -4.47 -3.49 -0.87
C LEU A 29 -4.03 -2.02 -0.75
N SER A 30 -3.57 -1.43 -1.85
CA SER A 30 -3.19 0.00 -1.89
C SER A 30 -4.35 0.92 -1.59
N GLU A 31 -5.53 0.65 -2.16
CA GLU A 31 -6.76 1.42 -1.94
C GLU A 31 -7.23 1.29 -0.49
N ARG A 32 -7.21 0.08 0.07
CA ARG A 32 -7.58 -0.17 1.47
C ARG A 32 -6.66 0.54 2.46
N LEU A 33 -5.35 0.45 2.28
CA LEU A 33 -4.38 1.15 3.14
C LEU A 33 -4.51 2.67 3.02
N TYR A 34 -4.78 3.17 1.81
CA TYR A 34 -5.06 4.59 1.59
C TYR A 34 -6.32 5.03 2.34
N ASP A 35 -7.40 4.26 2.26
CA ASP A 35 -8.65 4.59 2.93
C ASP A 35 -8.53 4.53 4.45
N SER A 36 -7.81 3.54 4.99
CA SER A 36 -7.52 3.48 6.43
C SER A 36 -6.74 4.71 6.92
N LEU A 37 -5.71 5.14 6.19
CA LEU A 37 -4.95 6.35 6.57
C LEU A 37 -5.81 7.62 6.43
N ARG A 38 -6.62 7.71 5.38
CA ARG A 38 -7.56 8.82 5.19
C ARG A 38 -8.60 8.88 6.32
N HIS A 39 -9.15 7.74 6.71
CA HIS A 39 -10.09 7.65 7.83
C HIS A 39 -9.41 8.10 9.13
N ALA A 40 -8.19 7.63 9.42
CA ALA A 40 -7.42 8.09 10.58
C ALA A 40 -7.24 9.62 10.61
N HIS A 41 -6.97 10.25 9.46
CA HIS A 41 -6.87 11.71 9.36
C HIS A 41 -8.18 12.43 9.65
N GLN A 42 -9.32 11.88 9.22
CA GLN A 42 -10.64 12.44 9.54
C GLN A 42 -10.92 12.42 11.05
N HIS A 43 -10.34 11.46 11.77
CA HIS A 43 -10.40 11.35 13.23
C HIS A 43 -9.27 12.13 13.96
N GLY A 44 -8.55 13.00 13.25
CA GLY A 44 -7.57 13.91 13.85
C GLY A 44 -6.15 13.37 13.96
N VAL A 45 -5.85 12.18 13.43
CA VAL A 45 -4.47 11.68 13.37
C VAL A 45 -3.72 12.41 12.25
N ARG A 46 -2.55 12.98 12.54
CA ARG A 46 -1.78 13.75 11.55
C ARG A 46 -0.94 12.89 10.62
N ASP A 47 -0.35 11.83 11.15
CA ASP A 47 0.57 10.94 10.45
C ASP A 47 0.67 9.60 11.19
N MET A 48 1.02 8.53 10.46
CA MET A 48 1.18 7.19 11.01
C MET A 48 2.43 6.51 10.44
N SER A 49 3.20 5.86 11.30
CA SER A 49 4.19 4.89 10.87
C SER A 49 3.52 3.68 10.22
N ARG A 50 4.29 2.91 9.45
CA ARG A 50 3.79 1.68 8.79
C ARG A 50 3.18 0.68 9.77
N ARG A 51 3.72 0.62 11.01
CA ARG A 51 3.21 -0.25 12.07
C ARG A 51 1.88 0.27 12.61
N GLU A 52 1.82 1.55 12.94
CA GLU A 52 0.58 2.20 13.39
C GLU A 52 -0.52 2.08 12.32
N LEU A 53 -0.19 2.25 11.04
CA LEU A 53 -1.16 2.08 9.95
C LEU A 53 -1.71 0.65 9.85
N ARG A 54 -0.85 -0.37 10.00
CA ARG A 54 -1.29 -1.78 10.03
C ARG A 54 -2.21 -2.03 11.23
N ASP A 55 -1.79 -1.58 12.40
CA ASP A 55 -2.53 -1.80 13.65
C ASP A 55 -3.90 -1.10 13.57
N TYR A 56 -3.94 0.14 13.07
CA TYR A 56 -5.18 0.86 12.80
C TYR A 56 -6.08 0.17 11.77
N HIS A 57 -5.50 -0.33 10.67
CA HIS A 57 -6.25 -1.09 9.67
C HIS A 57 -6.90 -2.34 10.27
N ASN A 58 -6.17 -3.05 11.13
CA ASN A 58 -6.68 -4.23 11.82
C ASN A 58 -7.83 -3.86 12.77
N GLU A 59 -7.66 -2.82 13.58
CA GLU A 59 -8.70 -2.35 14.50
C GLU A 59 -9.98 -1.95 13.76
N HIS A 60 -9.87 -1.38 12.56
CA HIS A 60 -11.03 -0.89 11.81
C HIS A 60 -11.70 -1.95 10.92
N THR A 61 -10.94 -2.93 10.41
CA THR A 61 -11.45 -3.91 9.43
C THR A 61 -11.49 -5.35 9.94
N GLY A 62 -10.82 -5.63 11.06
CA GLY A 62 -10.58 -6.98 11.57
C GLY A 62 -9.51 -7.76 10.81
N GLU A 63 -8.93 -7.20 9.73
CA GLU A 63 -7.94 -7.90 8.91
C GLU A 63 -6.52 -7.65 9.41
N TRP A 64 -5.78 -8.73 9.65
CA TRP A 64 -4.36 -8.65 9.96
C TRP A 64 -3.53 -8.68 8.68
N LEU A 65 -2.83 -7.57 8.40
CA LEU A 65 -1.93 -7.45 7.26
C LEU A 65 -0.47 -7.69 7.68
N GLU A 66 0.27 -8.43 6.85
CA GLU A 66 1.70 -8.63 7.04
C GLU A 66 2.48 -7.32 6.90
N LEU A 67 3.43 -7.07 7.82
CA LEU A 67 4.16 -5.81 7.87
C LEU A 67 4.99 -5.57 6.60
N CYS A 68 5.53 -6.63 6.00
CA CYS A 68 6.24 -6.56 4.72
C CYS A 68 5.33 -6.11 3.56
N SER A 69 4.09 -6.60 3.54
CA SER A 69 3.08 -6.22 2.55
C SER A 69 2.66 -4.76 2.72
N VAL A 70 2.47 -4.31 3.97
CA VAL A 70 2.19 -2.90 4.28
C VAL A 70 3.37 -2.02 3.86
N ALA A 71 4.61 -2.39 4.21
CA ALA A 71 5.79 -1.61 3.84
C ALA A 71 5.98 -1.49 2.33
N SER A 72 5.80 -2.59 1.59
CA SER A 72 5.90 -2.62 0.13
C SER A 72 4.83 -1.73 -0.51
N THR A 73 3.60 -1.81 -0.01
CA THR A 73 2.47 -1.02 -0.53
C THR A 73 2.60 0.46 -0.19
N VAL A 74 3.05 0.80 1.02
CA VAL A 74 3.35 2.18 1.42
C VAL A 74 4.43 2.78 0.53
N ASN A 75 5.49 2.03 0.21
CA ASN A 75 6.52 2.49 -0.72
C ASN A 75 5.96 2.74 -2.12
N ALA A 76 5.08 1.87 -2.61
CA ALA A 76 4.40 2.06 -3.89
C ALA A 76 3.51 3.32 -3.88
N LEU A 77 2.79 3.57 -2.78
CA LEU A 77 1.94 4.77 -2.62
C LEU A 77 2.75 6.07 -2.49
N LEU A 78 3.94 6.01 -1.88
CA LEU A 78 4.90 7.12 -1.85
C LEU A 78 5.47 7.40 -3.25
N ALA A 79 5.89 6.35 -3.97
CA ALA A 79 6.39 6.47 -5.35
C ALA A 79 5.31 7.00 -6.31
N ALA A 80 4.04 6.65 -6.08
CA ALA A 80 2.89 7.16 -6.83
C ALA A 80 2.47 8.58 -6.39
N GLY A 81 3.13 9.19 -5.39
CA GLY A 81 2.80 10.51 -4.89
C GLY A 81 1.45 10.61 -4.17
N ARG A 82 0.84 9.48 -3.78
CA ARG A 82 -0.41 9.45 -3.02
C ARG A 82 -0.18 9.65 -1.53
N PHE A 83 0.95 9.16 -1.04
CA PHE A 83 1.44 9.41 0.31
C PHE A 83 2.60 10.40 0.29
N GLU A 84 2.81 11.07 1.42
CA GLU A 84 3.97 11.89 1.71
C GLU A 84 4.61 11.43 3.02
N LEU A 85 5.93 11.60 3.11
CA LEU A 85 6.65 11.39 4.37
C LEU A 85 6.28 12.53 5.33
N GLY A 86 5.96 12.18 6.57
CA GLY A 86 5.83 13.11 7.67
C GLY A 86 7.17 13.41 8.32
N THR A 87 7.15 14.29 9.31
CA THR A 87 8.34 14.60 10.11
C THR A 87 8.76 13.37 10.91
N ALA A 88 10.04 12.99 10.80
CA ALA A 88 10.57 11.90 11.61
C ALA A 88 10.36 12.21 13.10
N ARG A 89 9.83 11.23 13.85
CA ARG A 89 9.58 11.34 15.29
C ARG A 89 10.09 10.11 16.02
N ARG A 90 10.42 10.24 17.30
CA ARG A 90 10.84 9.08 18.10
C ARG A 90 9.71 8.06 18.17
N CYS A 91 10.07 6.79 18.09
CA CYS A 91 9.12 5.70 18.36
C CYS A 91 8.60 5.83 19.80
N SER A 92 7.28 5.92 19.98
CA SER A 92 6.64 5.97 21.30
C SER A 92 6.79 4.67 22.08
N VAL A 93 6.93 3.53 21.38
CA VAL A 93 7.02 2.19 21.97
C VAL A 93 8.45 1.82 22.39
N SER A 94 9.46 2.32 21.67
CA SER A 94 10.87 2.15 22.05
C SER A 94 11.65 3.45 21.81
N PRO A 95 11.55 4.42 22.75
CA PRO A 95 12.20 5.73 22.61
C PRO A 95 13.73 5.65 22.54
N ARG A 96 14.31 4.52 22.96
CA ARG A 96 15.75 4.28 23.01
C ARG A 96 16.34 3.73 21.71
N GLN A 97 15.53 3.32 20.73
CA GLN A 97 16.04 2.45 19.66
C GLN A 97 15.75 2.85 18.20
N ARG A 98 14.90 3.84 17.87
CA ARG A 98 14.83 4.40 16.50
C ARG A 98 13.87 5.59 16.37
N ASP A 99 14.22 6.48 15.45
CA ASP A 99 13.26 7.40 14.84
C ASP A 99 12.39 6.64 13.82
N VAL A 100 11.10 6.96 13.80
CA VAL A 100 10.15 6.48 12.80
C VAL A 100 9.87 7.61 11.83
N VAL A 101 9.80 7.27 10.54
CA VAL A 101 9.36 8.20 9.49
C VAL A 101 7.90 7.86 9.19
N PRO A 102 6.94 8.64 9.71
CA PRO A 102 5.53 8.37 9.48
C PRO A 102 5.15 8.79 8.06
N VAL A 103 3.97 8.33 7.62
CA VAL A 103 3.36 8.71 6.35
C VAL A 103 2.02 9.38 6.59
N LYS A 104 1.66 10.25 5.66
CA LYS A 104 0.35 10.92 5.60
C LYS A 104 -0.17 10.85 4.17
N CYS A 105 -1.48 10.78 3.97
CA CYS A 105 -2.09 11.05 2.68
C CYS A 105 -1.64 12.43 2.18
N LYS A 106 -1.20 12.49 0.92
CA LYS A 106 -0.96 13.77 0.26
C LYS A 106 -2.29 14.52 0.23
N ALA A 107 -2.32 15.75 0.71
CA ALA A 107 -3.47 16.60 0.53
C ALA A 107 -3.65 16.78 -0.99
N GLN A 108 -4.65 16.11 -1.58
CA GLN A 108 -5.14 16.50 -2.89
C GLN A 108 -5.64 17.92 -2.68
N GLN A 109 -4.94 18.92 -3.21
CA GLN A 109 -5.49 20.26 -3.37
C GLN A 109 -6.80 20.07 -4.15
N GLN A 110 -7.93 20.06 -3.44
CA GLN A 110 -9.20 20.32 -4.07
C GLN A 110 -9.06 21.75 -4.58
N SER A 111 -8.84 21.93 -5.88
CA SER A 111 -9.02 23.25 -6.47
C SER A 111 -10.49 23.59 -6.27
N ILE A 112 -10.76 24.44 -5.28
CA ILE A 112 -12.02 25.16 -5.23
C ILE A 112 -12.00 26.05 -6.47
N ALA A 113 -12.79 25.67 -7.48
CA ALA A 113 -13.07 26.47 -8.66
C ALA A 113 -14.15 27.51 -8.32
#